data_AF-A0A951SG84-F1
#
_entry.id   AF-A0A951SG84-F1
#
_cell.length_a   1.000
_cell.length_b   1.000
_cell.length_c   1.000
_cell.angle_alpha   90.00
_cell.angle_beta   90.00
_cell.angle_gamma   90.00
#
_symmetry.space_group_name_H-M   'P 1'
#
loop_
_entity.id
_entity.type
_entity.pdbx_description
1 polymer ?
#
loop_
_entity_poly.entity_id
_entity_poly.type
_entity_poly.pdbx_seq_one_letter_code
_entity_poly.pdbx_strand_id
1 'polypeptide(L)'
;MEPKNIFIVVAVLGLINGMFSPFLGVVIGLMPFWMPEFVTPSLSLTLFFSSLILSITTLLVSGIPAAIYEHATGARESSNTSMIIWLVAAVALTLPAVPVLLSII
;
A
#
# COMPACT_ATOMS: atom_id res chain seq x y z
N MET A 1 -12.75 3.68 -17.21
CA MET A 1 -11.29 3.43 -17.30
C MET A 1 -11.11 1.94 -17.49
N GLU A 2 -10.13 1.49 -18.26
CA GLU A 2 -9.81 0.05 -18.31
C GLU A 2 -9.35 -0.42 -16.90
N PRO A 3 -9.75 -1.62 -16.45
CA PRO A 3 -9.35 -2.16 -15.14
C PRO A 3 -7.84 -2.11 -14.89
N LYS A 4 -7.05 -2.37 -15.94
CA LYS A 4 -5.58 -2.27 -15.91
C LYS A 4 -5.09 -0.88 -15.46
N ASN A 5 -5.70 0.18 -15.97
CA ASN A 5 -5.27 1.55 -15.65
C ASN A 5 -5.60 1.88 -14.19
N ILE A 6 -6.73 1.39 -13.67
CA ILE A 6 -7.09 1.56 -12.26
C ILE A 6 -6.08 0.86 -11.36
N PHE A 7 -5.70 -0.38 -11.70
CA PHE A 7 -4.68 -1.11 -10.96
C PHE A 7 -3.34 -0.37 -10.92
N ILE A 8 -2.89 0.20 -12.05
CA ILE A 8 -1.65 0.99 -12.10
C ILE A 8 -1.73 2.19 -11.13
N VAL A 9 -2.86 2.91 -11.11
CA VAL A 9 -3.05 4.05 -10.20
C VAL A 9 -3.02 3.59 -8.74
N VAL A 10 -3.68 2.48 -8.41
CA VAL A 10 -3.66 1.90 -7.06
C VAL A 10 -2.25 1.49 -6.64
N ALA A 11 -1.48 0.88 -7.54
CA ALA A 11 -0.10 0.51 -7.27
C ALA A 11 0.77 1.75 -6.98
N VAL A 12 0.63 2.81 -7.77
CA VAL A 12 1.32 4.09 -7.54
C VAL A 12 0.92 4.70 -6.20
N LEU A 13 -0.37 4.69 -5.84
CA LEU A 13 -0.84 5.17 -4.53
C LEU A 13 -0.25 4.35 -3.37
N GLY A 14 -0.11 3.04 -3.54
CA GLY A 14 0.56 2.17 -2.58
C GLY A 14 2.04 2.54 -2.40
N LEU A 15 2.76 2.77 -3.50
CA LEU A 15 4.17 3.21 -3.46
C LEU A 15 4.33 4.56 -2.76
N ILE A 16 3.49 5.54 -3.09
CA ILE A 16 3.48 6.85 -2.43
C ILE A 16 3.21 6.68 -0.94
N ASN A 17 2.20 5.89 -0.57
CA ASN A 17 1.89 5.67 0.84
C ASN A 17 3.06 5.01 1.56
N GLY A 18 3.73 4.02 0.96
CA GLY A 18 4.85 3.32 1.59
C GLY A 18 6.06 4.23 1.83
N MET A 19 6.36 5.12 0.89
CA MET A 19 7.47 6.07 1.01
C MET A 19 7.21 7.15 2.08
N PHE A 20 5.99 7.67 2.15
CA PHE A 20 5.63 8.81 3.01
C PHE A 20 4.75 8.40 4.20
N SER A 21 4.71 7.11 4.54
CA SER A 21 3.80 6.59 5.56
C SER A 21 4.16 7.15 6.94
N PRO A 22 3.17 7.62 7.74
CA PRO A 22 3.42 7.96 9.14
C PRO A 22 3.79 6.71 9.97
N PHE A 23 3.50 5.51 9.47
CA PHE A 23 3.81 4.24 10.15
C PHE A 23 5.23 3.72 9.88
N LEU A 24 6.07 4.46 9.15
CA LEU A 24 7.42 4.04 8.82
C LEU A 24 8.25 3.71 10.06
N GLY A 25 8.15 4.54 11.11
CA GLY A 25 8.84 4.29 12.39
C GLY A 25 8.39 3.01 13.10
N VAL A 26 7.12 2.61 12.93
CA VAL A 26 6.60 1.35 13.49
C VAL A 26 7.24 0.15 12.79
N VAL A 27 7.31 0.18 11.45
CA VAL A 27 7.91 -0.93 10.68
C VAL A 27 9.41 -1.04 10.95
N ILE A 28 10.11 0.09 11.07
CA ILE A 28 11.52 0.11 11.50
C ILE A 28 11.68 -0.47 12.91
N GLY A 29 10.79 -0.12 13.85
CA GLY A 29 10.82 -0.70 15.21
C GLY A 29 10.63 -2.22 15.22
N LEU A 30 9.91 -2.76 14.23
CA LEU A 30 9.71 -4.19 14.02
C LEU A 30 10.82 -4.87 13.21
N MET A 31 11.92 -4.17 12.92
CA MET A 31 13.07 -4.70 12.17
C MET A 31 13.51 -6.10 12.59
N PRO A 32 13.61 -6.45 13.88
CA PRO A 32 14.02 -7.80 14.30
C PRO A 32 13.11 -8.93 13.78
N PHE A 33 11.87 -8.65 13.38
CA PHE A 33 10.92 -9.67 12.91
C PHE A 33 11.01 -9.94 11.41
N TRP A 34 11.39 -8.94 10.61
CA TRP A 34 11.35 -9.05 9.14
C TRP A 34 12.74 -8.96 8.49
N MET A 35 13.74 -8.38 9.16
CA MET A 35 15.10 -8.28 8.65
C MET A 35 15.83 -9.62 8.84
N PRO A 36 16.35 -10.25 7.77
CA PRO A 36 17.10 -11.49 7.90
C PRO A 36 18.46 -11.29 8.61
N GLU A 37 18.88 -12.27 9.39
CA GLU A 37 20.13 -12.20 10.20
C GLU A 37 21.41 -12.06 9.37
N PHE A 38 21.41 -12.53 8.12
CA PHE A 38 22.56 -12.44 7.22
C PHE A 38 22.71 -11.05 6.56
N VAL A 39 21.74 -10.16 6.75
CA VAL A 39 21.75 -8.81 6.16
C VAL A 39 22.29 -7.83 7.21
N THR A 40 23.42 -7.19 6.92
CA THR A 40 23.94 -6.10 7.75
C THR A 40 23.00 -4.89 7.64
N PRO A 41 22.36 -4.44 8.73
CA PRO A 41 21.46 -3.29 8.69
C PRO A 41 22.21 -2.02 8.28
N SER A 42 21.69 -1.34 7.27
CA SER A 42 22.10 0.03 6.91
C SER A 42 20.86 0.92 6.85
N LEU A 43 21.04 2.23 7.01
CA LEU A 43 19.93 3.18 6.99
C LEU A 43 19.15 3.07 5.67
N SER A 44 19.83 3.10 4.53
CA SER A 44 19.21 3.03 3.20
C SER A 44 18.41 1.74 3.00
N LEU A 45 18.96 0.60 3.43
CA LEU A 45 18.32 -0.70 3.27
C LEU A 45 17.12 -0.85 4.19
N THR A 46 17.22 -0.36 5.43
CA THR A 46 16.13 -0.37 6.40
C THR A 46 14.95 0.49 5.91
N LEU A 47 15.23 1.69 5.40
CA LEU A 47 14.21 2.57 4.82
C LEU A 47 13.57 1.95 3.57
N PHE A 48 14.38 1.38 2.68
CA PHE A 48 13.89 0.71 1.48
C PHE A 48 12.92 -0.42 1.81
N PHE A 49 13.32 -1.38 2.64
CA PHE A 49 12.45 -2.51 3.01
C PHE A 49 11.22 -2.08 3.80
N SER A 50 11.36 -1.11 4.71
CA SER A 50 10.21 -0.59 5.46
C SER A 50 9.18 0.06 4.53
N SER A 51 9.64 0.86 3.57
CA SER A 51 8.76 1.49 2.58
C SER A 51 8.11 0.47 1.64
N LEU A 52 8.83 -0.59 1.27
CA LEU A 52 8.33 -1.67 0.44
C LEU A 52 7.24 -2.47 1.16
N ILE A 53 7.47 -2.83 2.43
CA ILE A 53 6.48 -3.51 3.28
C ILE A 53 5.21 -2.67 3.34
N LEU A 54 5.31 -1.38 3.68
CA LEU A 54 4.15 -0.49 3.76
C LEU A 54 3.42 -0.33 2.41
N SER A 55 4.16 -0.28 1.30
CA SER A 55 3.59 -0.20 -0.04
C SER A 55 2.73 -1.44 -0.34
N ILE A 56 3.29 -2.63 -0.09
CA ILE A 56 2.60 -3.90 -0.32
C ILE A 56 1.42 -4.05 0.65
N THR A 57 1.59 -3.71 1.93
CA THR A 57 0.50 -3.71 2.91
C THR A 57 -0.65 -2.81 2.46
N THR A 58 -0.35 -1.60 1.98
CA THR A 58 -1.38 -0.68 1.47
C THR A 58 -2.12 -1.30 0.28
N LEU A 59 -1.38 -1.88 -0.67
CA LEU A 59 -1.94 -2.53 -1.85
C LEU A 59 -2.87 -3.70 -1.47
N LEU A 60 -2.44 -4.55 -0.54
CA LEU A 60 -3.20 -5.72 -0.10
C LEU A 60 -4.43 -5.32 0.74
N VAL A 61 -4.26 -4.44 1.72
CA VAL A 61 -5.33 -4.04 2.64
C VAL A 61 -6.40 -3.22 1.91
N SER A 62 -6.01 -2.35 0.97
CA SER A 62 -6.98 -1.64 0.12
C SER A 62 -7.77 -2.56 -0.80
N GLY A 63 -7.25 -3.75 -1.12
CA GLY A 63 -7.94 -4.74 -1.94
C GLY A 63 -9.04 -5.50 -1.19
N ILE A 64 -9.02 -5.52 0.14
CA ILE A 64 -9.97 -6.28 0.97
C ILE A 64 -11.42 -5.85 0.71
N PRO A 65 -11.78 -4.54 0.69
CA PRO A 65 -13.16 -4.12 0.40
C PRO A 65 -13.65 -4.56 -0.99
N ALA A 66 -12.76 -4.56 -2.00
CA ALA A 66 -13.11 -5.00 -3.35
C ALA A 66 -13.37 -6.52 -3.39
N ALA A 67 -12.52 -7.31 -2.71
CA ALA A 67 -12.71 -8.76 -2.58
C ALA A 67 -14.00 -9.11 -1.83
N ILE A 68 -14.35 -8.35 -0.78
CA ILE A 68 -15.62 -8.52 -0.06
C ILE A 68 -16.80 -8.24 -1.00
N TYR A 69 -16.74 -7.17 -1.78
CA TYR A 69 -17.79 -6.85 -2.75
C TYR A 69 -17.96 -7.95 -3.80
N GLU A 70 -16.86 -8.46 -4.38
CA GLU A 70 -16.91 -9.54 -5.36
C GLU A 70 -17.48 -10.82 -4.75
N HIS A 71 -17.08 -11.16 -3.52
CA HIS A 71 -17.61 -12.32 -2.80
C HIS A 71 -19.11 -12.19 -2.52
N ALA A 72 -19.56 -11.01 -2.05
CA ALA A 72 -20.97 -10.75 -1.73
C ALA A 72 -21.89 -10.74 -2.96
N THR A 73 -21.36 -10.31 -4.12
CA THR A 73 -22.13 -10.24 -5.39
C THR A 73 -22.04 -11.52 -6.22
N GLY A 74 -21.21 -12.49 -5.83
CA GLY A 74 -20.98 -13.72 -6.57
C GLY A 74 -20.26 -13.50 -7.92
N ALA A 75 -19.57 -12.37 -8.06
CA ALA A 75 -18.84 -12.04 -9.28
C ALA A 75 -17.68 -13.03 -9.49
N ARG A 76 -17.53 -13.56 -10.72
CA ARG A 76 -16.44 -14.47 -11.09
C ARG A 76 -15.23 -13.75 -11.68
N GLU A 77 -15.40 -12.51 -12.10
CA GLU A 77 -14.37 -11.66 -12.67
C GLU A 77 -14.42 -10.27 -12.03
N SER A 78 -13.28 -9.60 -11.99
CA SER A 78 -13.20 -8.24 -11.46
C SER A 78 -13.95 -7.26 -12.34
N SER A 79 -15.07 -6.79 -11.81
CA SER A 79 -15.90 -5.76 -12.44
C SER A 79 -15.23 -4.39 -12.35
N ASN A 80 -15.64 -3.46 -13.21
CA ASN A 80 -15.22 -2.06 -13.08
C ASN A 80 -15.61 -1.46 -11.71
N THR A 81 -16.71 -1.92 -11.11
CA THR A 81 -17.16 -1.49 -9.78
C THR A 81 -16.19 -1.93 -8.68
N SER A 82 -15.76 -3.19 -8.67
CA SER A 82 -14.80 -3.68 -7.66
C SER A 82 -13.45 -2.98 -7.77
N MET A 83 -13.00 -2.69 -9.00
CA MET A 83 -11.80 -1.89 -9.22
C MET A 83 -11.90 -0.46 -8.67
N ILE A 84 -13.07 0.19 -8.81
CA ILE A 84 -13.30 1.52 -8.23
C ILE A 84 -13.32 1.44 -6.69
N ILE A 85 -13.92 0.40 -6.11
CA ILE A 85 -13.91 0.16 -4.66
C ILE A 85 -12.47 0.05 -4.16
N TRP A 86 -11.62 -0.71 -4.87
CA TRP A 86 -10.20 -0.82 -4.54
C TRP A 86 -9.50 0.54 -4.61
N LEU A 87 -9.76 1.33 -5.66
CA LEU A 87 -9.19 2.67 -5.81
C LEU A 87 -9.57 3.59 -4.66
N VAL A 88 -10.84 3.64 -4.29
CA VAL A 88 -11.33 4.48 -3.18
C VAL A 88 -10.70 4.05 -1.86
N ALA A 89 -10.61 2.73 -1.60
CA ALA A 89 -9.94 2.21 -0.42
C ALA A 89 -8.44 2.57 -0.40
N ALA A 90 -7.75 2.46 -1.53
CA ALA A 90 -6.34 2.85 -1.64
C ALA A 90 -6.14 4.34 -1.37
N VAL A 91 -6.95 5.20 -1.97
CA VAL A 91 -6.92 6.65 -1.71
C VAL A 91 -7.12 6.93 -0.22
N ALA A 92 -8.12 6.30 0.41
CA ALA A 92 -8.39 6.48 1.83
C ALA A 92 -7.20 6.08 2.73
N LEU A 93 -6.52 4.98 2.41
CA LEU A 93 -5.33 4.52 3.15
C LEU A 93 -4.09 5.39 2.90
N THR A 94 -4.01 6.10 1.77
CA THR A 94 -2.90 7.02 1.45
C THR A 94 -3.08 8.41 2.07
N LEU A 95 -4.30 8.79 2.49
CA LEU A 95 -4.56 10.12 3.09
C LEU A 95 -3.62 10.50 4.25
N PRO A 96 -3.29 9.60 5.20
CA PRO A 96 -2.38 9.95 6.31
C PRO A 96 -0.94 10.26 5.88
N ALA A 97 -0.52 9.85 4.68
CA ALA A 97 0.80 10.16 4.13
C ALA A 97 0.89 11.55 3.49
N VAL A 98 -0.25 12.19 3.19
CA VAL A 98 -0.30 13.50 2.52
C VAL A 98 0.40 14.60 3.33
N PRO A 99 0.21 14.75 4.66
CA PRO A 99 0.91 15.78 5.43
C PRO A 99 2.43 15.61 5.41
N VAL A 100 2.91 14.36 5.43
CA VAL A 100 4.34 14.04 5.36
C VAL A 100 4.88 14.40 3.98
N LEU A 101 4.18 14.02 2.91
CA LEU A 101 4.54 14.39 1.54
C LEU A 101 4.63 15.91 1.35
N LEU A 102 3.63 16.66 1.84
CA LEU A 102 3.60 18.11 1.73
C LEU A 102 4.70 18.81 2.53
N SER A 103 5.20 18.19 3.61
CA SER A 103 6.28 18.78 4.41
C SER A 103 7.66 18.78 3.72
N ILE A 104 7.79 18.06 2.60
CA ILE A 104 9.05 17.86 1.88
C ILE A 104 9.09 18.68 0.56
N ILE A 105 7.98 19.33 0.18
CA ILE A 105 7.84 20.16 -1.01
C ILE A 105 7.88 21.64 -0.60
#